data_AF-A0A7C2BR69-F1
#
_entry.id   AF-A0A7C2BR69-F1
#
_cell.length_a   1.000
_cell.length_b   1.000
_cell.length_c   1.000
_cell.angle_alpha   90.00
_cell.angle_beta   90.00
_cell.angle_gamma   90.00
#
_symmetry.space_group_name_H-M   'P 1'
#
loop_
_entity.id
_entity.type
_entity.pdbx_description
1 polymer ?
#
loop_
_entity_poly.entity_id
_entity_poly.type
_entity_poly.pdbx_seq_one_letter_code
_entity_poly.pdbx_strand_id
1 'polypeptide(L)'
;MKFKLGLITVVIAAVILTSVLIAAEEKVSVKPSELPAAVKKAIDQAFPNGKIAEIEKEVEGADPGQYDIIVESGGDKFEVEVSPEGKIKEIDKLSSAKVLPVEKGKKWTKEFHEENCTFSSTGSNRFFILEPGYKLVLESKNEKVTITVTDKTRKIGDIETRVIQEYEEEDGELKEISRNFFAICKEHGDVFYFGEEVDDYADGKIVRHSGAWRADERNSMAGIVMPGTILL
;
A
#
# COMPACT_ATOMS: atom_id res chain seq x y z
N MET A 1 9.94 -11.50 67.61
CA MET A 1 10.30 -10.83 66.33
C MET A 1 9.69 -11.66 65.20
N LYS A 2 8.69 -11.15 64.48
CA LYS A 2 7.92 -11.91 63.48
C LYS A 2 8.59 -11.75 62.11
N PHE A 3 9.10 -12.84 61.52
CA PHE A 3 9.42 -12.89 60.09
C PHE A 3 8.37 -13.78 59.41
N LYS A 4 7.52 -13.17 58.57
CA LYS A 4 6.65 -13.90 57.65
C LYS A 4 7.48 -14.31 56.43
N LEU A 5 7.64 -15.61 56.21
CA LEU A 5 8.18 -16.16 54.98
C LEU A 5 7.04 -16.23 53.96
N GLY A 6 7.07 -15.37 52.94
CA GLY A 6 6.10 -15.35 51.85
C GLY A 6 6.42 -16.43 50.83
N LEU A 7 5.47 -17.34 50.61
CA LEU A 7 5.50 -18.36 49.57
C LEU A 7 5.33 -17.66 48.21
N ILE A 8 6.36 -17.65 47.37
CA ILE A 8 6.26 -17.17 45.98
C ILE A 8 5.77 -18.34 45.13
N THR A 9 4.47 -18.33 44.84
CA THR A 9 3.86 -19.21 43.83
C THR A 9 4.24 -18.67 42.46
N VAL A 10 5.20 -19.32 41.79
CA VAL A 10 5.52 -19.04 40.38
C VAL A 10 4.43 -19.70 39.53
N VAL A 11 3.46 -18.91 39.07
CA VAL A 11 2.53 -19.32 38.02
C VAL A 11 3.26 -19.13 36.69
N ILE A 12 3.77 -20.22 36.12
CA ILE A 12 4.25 -20.23 34.73
C ILE A 12 3.01 -20.23 33.85
N ALA A 13 2.55 -19.04 33.46
CA ALA A 13 1.58 -18.90 32.39
C ALA A 13 2.34 -19.11 31.07
N ALA A 14 2.21 -20.30 30.50
CA ALA A 14 2.62 -20.56 29.12
C ALA A 14 1.67 -19.79 28.19
N VAL A 15 2.02 -18.55 27.85
CA VAL A 15 1.38 -17.80 26.78
C VAL A 15 1.91 -18.39 25.47
N ILE A 16 1.12 -19.29 24.87
CA ILE A 16 1.30 -19.72 23.49
C ILE A 16 0.88 -18.51 22.65
N LEU A 17 1.84 -17.65 22.34
CA LEU A 17 1.65 -16.56 21.39
C LEU A 17 1.69 -17.20 19.99
N THR A 18 0.51 -17.55 19.47
CA THR A 18 0.38 -17.87 18.04
C THR A 18 0.59 -16.57 17.29
N SER A 19 1.82 -16.36 16.79
CA SER A 19 2.11 -15.34 15.79
C SER A 19 1.20 -15.63 14.59
N VAL A 20 0.20 -14.78 14.37
CA VAL A 20 -0.46 -14.72 13.07
C VAL A 20 0.58 -14.14 12.12
N LEU A 21 1.28 -15.02 11.41
CA LEU A 21 1.93 -14.63 10.18
C LEU A 21 0.81 -14.15 9.27
N ILE A 22 0.73 -12.84 9.04
CA ILE A 22 0.04 -12.34 7.86
C ILE A 22 0.96 -12.76 6.71
N ALA A 23 0.65 -13.90 6.11
CA ALA A 23 1.31 -14.34 4.89
C ALA A 23 1.03 -13.27 3.83
N ALA A 24 2.09 -12.74 3.20
CA ALA A 24 1.91 -11.90 2.03
C ALA A 24 1.13 -12.69 0.99
N GLU A 25 0.04 -12.12 0.51
CA GLU A 25 -0.85 -12.79 -0.45
C GLU A 25 -0.15 -12.87 -1.81
N GLU A 26 0.09 -14.08 -2.30
CA GLU A 26 0.59 -14.34 -3.64
C GLU A 26 -0.53 -14.94 -4.48
N LYS A 27 -0.85 -14.27 -5.59
CA LYS A 27 -1.84 -14.73 -6.58
C LYS A 27 -1.17 -15.06 -7.90
N VAL A 28 -1.68 -16.09 -8.56
CA VAL A 28 -1.29 -16.46 -9.92
C VAL A 28 -2.48 -16.38 -10.86
N SER A 29 -2.26 -15.84 -12.06
CA SER A 29 -3.27 -15.85 -13.11
C SER A 29 -3.48 -17.28 -13.62
N VAL A 30 -4.75 -17.71 -13.72
CA VAL A 30 -5.15 -19.06 -14.13
C VAL A 30 -5.92 -19.01 -15.44
N LYS A 31 -5.69 -19.99 -16.32
CA LYS A 31 -6.47 -20.07 -17.57
C LYS A 31 -7.89 -20.59 -17.31
N PRO A 32 -8.91 -20.15 -18.06
CA PRO A 32 -10.26 -20.69 -17.94
C PRO A 32 -10.38 -22.22 -18.11
N SER A 33 -9.46 -22.83 -18.87
CA SER A 33 -9.39 -24.29 -19.04
C SER A 33 -8.90 -25.05 -17.81
N GLU A 34 -8.24 -24.37 -16.89
CA GLU A 34 -7.66 -24.93 -15.66
C GLU A 34 -8.59 -24.75 -14.46
N LEU A 35 -9.73 -24.08 -14.65
CA LEU A 35 -10.71 -23.84 -13.60
C LEU A 35 -11.40 -25.16 -13.20
N PRO A 36 -11.46 -25.51 -11.90
CA PRO A 36 -12.17 -26.70 -11.45
C PRO A 36 -13.64 -26.67 -11.88
N ALA A 37 -14.18 -27.84 -12.23
CA ALA A 37 -15.57 -27.95 -12.68
C ALA A 37 -16.59 -27.44 -11.64
N ALA A 38 -16.27 -27.59 -10.35
CA ALA A 38 -17.10 -27.09 -9.26
C ALA A 38 -17.16 -25.56 -9.23
N VAL A 39 -16.01 -24.90 -9.39
CA VAL A 39 -15.89 -23.44 -9.47
C VAL A 39 -16.61 -22.90 -10.69
N LYS A 40 -16.36 -23.49 -11.86
CA LYS A 40 -17.04 -23.09 -13.11
C LYS A 40 -18.55 -23.18 -12.97
N LYS A 41 -19.06 -24.29 -12.41
CA LYS A 41 -20.49 -24.47 -12.17
C LYS A 41 -21.06 -23.41 -11.23
N ALA A 42 -20.33 -23.04 -10.17
CA ALA A 42 -20.76 -22.01 -9.23
C ALA A 42 -20.89 -20.65 -9.91
N ILE A 43 -19.91 -20.27 -10.75
CA ILE A 43 -19.95 -19.03 -11.53
C ILE A 43 -21.09 -19.05 -12.55
N ASP A 44 -21.26 -20.13 -13.31
CA ASP A 44 -22.35 -20.26 -14.29
C ASP A 44 -23.74 -20.19 -13.63
N GLN A 45 -23.86 -20.65 -12.38
CA GLN A 45 -25.11 -20.55 -11.60
C GLN A 45 -25.36 -19.14 -11.06
N ALA A 46 -24.33 -18.47 -10.56
CA ALA A 46 -24.44 -17.11 -10.03
C ALA A 46 -24.62 -16.07 -11.14
N PHE A 47 -23.97 -16.29 -12.29
CA PHE A 47 -24.01 -15.41 -13.45
C PHE A 47 -24.34 -16.21 -14.73
N PRO A 48 -25.61 -16.59 -14.96
CA PRO A 48 -26.01 -17.41 -16.11
C PRO A 48 -25.67 -16.82 -17.49
N ASN A 49 -25.50 -15.51 -17.58
CA ASN A 49 -25.07 -14.79 -18.78
C ASN A 49 -23.74 -14.04 -18.57
N GLY A 50 -23.01 -14.39 -17.51
CA GLY A 50 -21.74 -13.77 -17.17
C GLY A 50 -20.63 -14.18 -18.11
N LYS A 51 -19.70 -13.26 -18.37
CA LYS A 51 -18.45 -13.55 -19.08
C LYS A 51 -17.29 -13.41 -18.10
N ILE A 52 -16.53 -14.48 -17.93
CA ILE A 52 -15.29 -14.44 -17.14
C ILE A 52 -14.27 -13.59 -17.91
N ALA A 53 -13.75 -12.54 -17.25
CA ALA A 53 -12.74 -11.64 -17.77
C ALA A 53 -11.34 -11.99 -17.25
N GLU A 54 -11.24 -12.36 -15.98
CA GLU A 54 -9.98 -12.65 -15.30
C GLU A 54 -10.20 -13.72 -14.22
N ILE A 55 -9.16 -14.52 -13.98
CA ILE A 55 -9.15 -15.58 -12.98
C ILE A 55 -7.79 -15.52 -12.31
N GLU A 56 -7.78 -15.27 -11.01
CA GLU A 56 -6.60 -15.41 -10.17
C GLU A 56 -6.84 -16.51 -9.15
N LYS A 57 -5.74 -17.12 -8.70
CA LYS A 57 -5.75 -18.10 -7.63
C LYS A 57 -4.73 -17.72 -6.58
N GLU A 58 -5.17 -17.64 -5.35
CA GLU A 58 -4.30 -17.48 -4.20
C GLU A 58 -3.46 -18.75 -4.00
N VAL A 59 -2.13 -18.61 -4.00
CA VAL A 59 -1.18 -19.70 -3.77
C VAL A 59 -0.55 -19.62 -2.39
N GLU A 60 -0.37 -18.42 -1.86
CA GLU A 60 0.04 -18.15 -0.48
C GLU A 60 -0.81 -16.99 0.08
N GLY A 61 -1.15 -17.05 1.36
CA GLY A 61 -2.00 -16.04 2.01
C GLY A 61 -2.96 -16.63 3.04
N ALA A 62 -4.07 -15.94 3.28
CA ALA A 62 -5.07 -16.32 4.27
C ALA A 62 -5.95 -17.50 3.82
N ASP A 63 -6.19 -17.64 2.51
CA ASP A 63 -7.05 -18.67 1.93
C ASP A 63 -6.41 -19.38 0.70
N PRO A 64 -5.24 -20.06 0.86
CA PRO A 64 -4.55 -20.72 -0.24
C PRO A 64 -5.45 -21.70 -0.99
N GLY A 65 -5.51 -21.54 -2.32
CA GLY A 65 -6.36 -22.32 -3.20
C GLY A 65 -7.61 -21.60 -3.67
N GLN A 66 -8.01 -20.51 -3.01
CA GLN A 66 -9.14 -19.70 -3.39
C GLN A 66 -8.96 -19.06 -4.78
N TYR A 67 -10.08 -18.88 -5.48
CA TYR A 67 -10.12 -18.19 -6.77
C TYR A 67 -10.85 -16.86 -6.65
N ASP A 68 -10.27 -15.85 -7.28
CA ASP A 68 -10.90 -14.54 -7.46
C ASP A 68 -11.18 -14.36 -8.94
N ILE A 69 -12.46 -14.25 -9.27
CA ILE A 69 -12.92 -14.32 -10.66
C ILE A 69 -13.66 -13.04 -10.99
N ILE A 70 -13.14 -12.30 -11.96
CA ILE A 70 -13.82 -11.12 -12.48
C ILE A 70 -14.85 -11.58 -13.53
N VAL A 71 -16.12 -11.36 -13.23
CA VAL A 71 -17.25 -11.69 -14.10
C VAL A 71 -17.94 -10.42 -14.59
N GLU A 72 -18.05 -10.27 -15.90
CA GLU A 72 -18.83 -9.21 -16.52
C GLU A 72 -20.27 -9.69 -16.74
N SER A 73 -21.25 -8.99 -16.16
CA SER A 73 -22.67 -9.32 -16.35
C SER A 73 -23.53 -8.06 -16.33
N GLY A 74 -24.44 -7.94 -17.29
CA GLY A 74 -25.37 -6.80 -17.35
C GLY A 74 -24.70 -5.42 -17.54
N GLY A 75 -23.45 -5.37 -17.97
CA GLY A 75 -22.66 -4.14 -18.11
C GLY A 75 -21.87 -3.74 -16.86
N ASP A 76 -22.01 -4.50 -15.77
CA ASP A 76 -21.23 -4.34 -14.54
C ASP A 76 -20.13 -5.40 -14.45
N LYS A 77 -19.09 -5.12 -13.67
CA LYS A 77 -18.07 -6.09 -13.28
C LYS A 77 -18.29 -6.52 -11.84
N PHE A 78 -18.09 -7.80 -11.58
CA PHE A 78 -18.16 -8.37 -10.25
C PHE A 78 -16.86 -9.13 -9.99
N GLU A 79 -16.29 -8.94 -8.81
CA GLU A 79 -15.27 -9.81 -8.28
C GLU A 79 -15.96 -10.90 -7.46
N VAL A 80 -15.65 -12.15 -7.77
CA VAL A 80 -16.29 -13.32 -7.16
C VAL A 80 -15.22 -14.17 -6.52
N GLU A 81 -15.23 -14.19 -5.20
CA GLU A 81 -14.39 -15.02 -4.36
C GLU A 81 -15.01 -16.41 -4.19
N VAL A 82 -14.29 -17.46 -4.61
CA VAL A 82 -14.83 -18.82 -4.64
C VAL A 82 -13.80 -19.87 -4.26
N SER A 83 -14.19 -20.76 -3.34
CA SER A 83 -13.35 -21.87 -2.91
C SER A 83 -13.17 -22.92 -4.03
N PRO A 84 -12.12 -23.78 -3.97
CA PRO A 84 -11.92 -24.88 -4.94
C PRO A 84 -13.13 -25.81 -5.11
N GLU A 85 -13.94 -25.95 -4.07
CA GLU A 85 -15.16 -26.77 -4.04
C GLU A 85 -16.37 -26.08 -4.69
N GLY A 86 -16.20 -24.84 -5.17
CA GLY A 86 -17.27 -24.04 -5.79
C GLY A 86 -18.18 -23.35 -4.77
N LYS A 87 -17.72 -23.12 -3.54
CA LYS A 87 -18.47 -22.33 -2.57
C LYS A 87 -18.12 -20.86 -2.74
N ILE A 88 -19.11 -20.04 -3.11
CA ILE A 88 -18.95 -18.59 -3.19
C ILE A 88 -18.86 -18.02 -1.77
N LYS A 89 -17.80 -17.29 -1.48
CA LYS A 89 -17.59 -16.56 -0.23
C LYS A 89 -18.17 -15.16 -0.33
N GLU A 90 -17.78 -14.43 -1.36
CA GLU A 90 -18.13 -13.02 -1.56
C GLU A 90 -18.39 -12.73 -3.05
N ILE A 91 -19.30 -11.78 -3.30
CA ILE A 91 -19.56 -11.22 -4.63
C ILE A 91 -19.60 -9.72 -4.46
N ASP A 92 -18.54 -9.07 -4.90
CA ASP A 92 -18.45 -7.63 -4.89
C ASP A 92 -18.72 -7.07 -6.27
N LYS A 93 -19.74 -6.22 -6.36
CA LYS A 93 -19.90 -5.37 -7.54
C LYS A 93 -18.73 -4.39 -7.52
N LEU A 94 -17.79 -4.57 -8.44
CA LEU A 94 -16.74 -3.61 -8.67
C LEU A 94 -17.41 -2.32 -9.12
N SER A 95 -17.57 -1.39 -8.18
CA SER A 95 -18.11 -0.09 -8.49
C SER A 95 -17.13 0.53 -9.47
N SER A 96 -17.62 0.86 -10.66
CA SER A 96 -16.95 1.83 -11.50
C SER A 96 -16.82 3.08 -10.63
N ALA A 97 -15.67 3.28 -9.98
CA ALA A 97 -15.29 4.58 -9.43
C ALA A 97 -15.67 5.56 -10.52
N LYS A 98 -16.66 6.43 -10.25
CA LYS A 98 -17.41 7.22 -11.24
C LYS A 98 -16.48 7.59 -12.39
N VAL A 99 -16.51 6.79 -13.46
CA VAL A 99 -15.66 7.04 -14.63
C VAL A 99 -16.32 8.25 -15.25
N LEU A 100 -15.84 9.43 -14.86
CA LEU A 100 -16.07 10.65 -15.62
C LEU A 100 -15.78 10.26 -17.07
N PRO A 101 -16.67 10.60 -18.03
CA PRO A 101 -16.50 10.16 -19.40
C PRO A 101 -15.08 10.49 -19.83
N VAL A 102 -14.26 9.45 -20.05
CA VAL A 102 -12.95 9.61 -20.68
C VAL A 102 -13.30 10.10 -22.07
N GLU A 103 -13.13 11.40 -22.31
CA GLU A 103 -13.32 11.96 -23.63
C GLU A 103 -12.48 11.13 -24.62
N LYS A 104 -13.16 10.47 -25.56
CA LYS A 104 -12.51 9.74 -26.64
C LYS A 104 -11.58 10.70 -27.36
N GLY A 105 -10.27 10.60 -27.09
CA GLY A 105 -9.25 11.48 -27.66
C GLY A 105 -8.24 12.04 -26.65
N LYS A 106 -8.52 12.04 -25.34
CA LYS A 106 -7.51 12.39 -24.34
C LYS A 106 -6.54 11.22 -24.14
N LYS A 107 -5.30 11.40 -24.59
CA LYS A 107 -4.20 10.47 -24.31
C LYS A 107 -3.76 10.68 -22.85
N TRP A 108 -3.50 9.60 -22.13
CA TRP A 108 -2.77 9.68 -20.86
C TRP A 108 -1.42 10.35 -21.12
N THR A 109 -1.04 11.31 -20.27
CA THR A 109 0.29 11.91 -20.39
C THR A 109 1.34 10.86 -20.05
N LYS A 110 2.38 10.79 -20.88
CA LYS A 110 3.61 10.04 -20.60
C LYS A 110 4.78 10.98 -20.30
N GLU A 111 4.51 12.28 -20.35
CA GLU A 111 5.50 13.34 -20.24
C GLU A 111 5.16 14.13 -18.98
N PHE A 112 6.09 14.10 -18.02
CA PHE A 112 5.99 14.82 -16.75
C PHE A 112 7.04 15.93 -16.64
N HIS A 113 7.81 16.14 -17.72
CA HIS A 113 8.79 17.20 -17.87
C HIS A 113 9.79 17.30 -16.70
N GLU A 114 10.14 16.17 -16.10
CA GLU A 114 11.12 16.07 -15.01
C GLU A 114 12.47 16.66 -15.45
N GLU A 115 12.84 16.47 -16.72
CA GLU A 115 14.06 17.00 -17.33
C GLU A 115 14.15 18.53 -17.33
N ASN A 116 13.01 19.23 -17.15
CA ASN A 116 12.94 20.69 -17.14
C ASN A 116 12.93 21.28 -15.72
N CYS A 117 13.04 20.43 -14.69
CA CYS A 117 12.93 20.87 -13.30
C CYS A 117 14.29 21.24 -12.69
N THR A 118 14.35 22.45 -12.12
CA THR A 118 15.35 22.80 -11.12
C THR A 118 14.84 22.38 -9.74
N PHE A 119 15.31 21.24 -9.25
CA PHE A 119 14.86 20.72 -7.96
C PHE A 119 15.33 21.55 -6.76
N SER A 120 14.47 21.62 -5.75
CA SER A 120 14.71 22.25 -4.46
C SER A 120 14.36 21.30 -3.32
N SER A 121 15.22 21.22 -2.32
CA SER A 121 14.96 20.51 -1.06
C SER A 121 14.09 21.32 -0.07
N THR A 122 13.52 22.43 -0.51
CA THR A 122 12.61 23.27 0.28
C THR A 122 11.68 24.08 -0.62
N GLY A 123 10.51 24.42 -0.09
CA GLY A 123 9.46 25.16 -0.76
C GLY A 123 8.09 24.58 -0.40
N SER A 124 7.05 25.10 -1.04
CA SER A 124 5.69 24.63 -0.83
C SER A 124 4.84 24.90 -2.07
N ASN A 125 3.78 24.13 -2.23
CA ASN A 125 2.66 24.45 -3.11
C ASN A 125 1.36 24.46 -2.29
N ARG A 126 0.21 24.71 -2.94
CA ARG A 126 -1.09 24.80 -2.25
C ARG A 126 -1.46 23.54 -1.46
N PHE A 127 -0.93 22.39 -1.85
CA PHE A 127 -1.33 21.07 -1.37
C PHE A 127 -0.23 20.39 -0.55
N PHE A 128 1.01 20.89 -0.60
CA PHE A 128 2.17 20.24 0.02
C PHE A 128 3.18 21.25 0.55
N ILE A 129 3.61 21.09 1.80
CA ILE A 129 4.63 21.93 2.45
C ILE A 129 5.89 21.09 2.64
N LEU A 130 6.99 21.49 2.00
CA LEU A 130 8.31 20.86 2.09
C LEU A 130 9.29 21.72 2.92
N GLU A 131 8.75 22.58 3.78
CA GLU A 131 9.52 23.50 4.62
C GLU A 131 9.84 22.84 5.98
N PRO A 132 11.12 22.84 6.42
CA PRO A 132 11.52 22.21 7.68
C PRO A 132 10.72 22.69 8.88
N GLY A 133 10.37 21.75 9.77
CA GLY A 133 9.57 21.99 10.95
C GLY A 133 8.06 21.87 10.73
N TYR A 134 7.60 21.77 9.48
CA TYR A 134 6.21 21.40 9.22
C TYR A 134 5.91 20.00 9.77
N LYS A 135 4.78 19.87 10.44
CA LYS A 135 4.32 18.61 11.06
C LYS A 135 2.84 18.41 10.79
N LEU A 136 2.49 17.21 10.33
CA LEU A 136 1.13 16.75 10.13
C LEU A 136 0.91 15.49 10.97
N VAL A 137 -0.22 15.41 11.67
CA VAL A 137 -0.65 14.22 12.40
C VAL A 137 -1.99 13.80 11.82
N LEU A 138 -2.06 12.56 11.34
CA LEU A 138 -3.27 11.91 10.86
C LEU A 138 -3.59 10.78 11.83
N GLU A 139 -4.82 10.71 12.33
CA GLU A 139 -5.18 9.78 13.41
C GLU A 139 -6.59 9.25 13.21
N SER A 140 -6.74 7.94 13.41
CA SER A 140 -8.00 7.21 13.43
C SER A 140 -8.22 6.60 14.82
N LYS A 141 -9.14 5.65 14.96
CA LYS A 141 -9.37 4.96 16.25
C LYS A 141 -8.17 4.12 16.67
N ASN A 142 -7.52 3.47 15.70
CA ASN A 142 -6.49 2.47 15.95
C ASN A 142 -5.15 2.84 15.31
N GLU A 143 -5.11 3.80 14.38
CA GLU A 143 -3.89 4.15 13.65
C GLU A 143 -3.53 5.61 13.85
N LYS A 144 -2.22 5.90 13.87
CA LYS A 144 -1.71 7.26 13.92
C LYS A 144 -0.44 7.37 13.08
N VAL A 145 -0.45 8.32 12.15
CA VAL A 145 0.71 8.69 11.34
C VAL A 145 1.16 10.08 11.71
N THR A 146 2.43 10.21 12.11
CA THR A 146 3.07 11.50 12.39
C THR A 146 4.12 11.79 11.33
N ILE A 147 3.84 12.78 10.47
CA ILE A 147 4.68 13.19 9.35
C ILE A 147 5.41 14.48 9.72
N THR A 148 6.73 14.49 9.61
CA THR A 148 7.57 15.64 9.93
C THR A 148 8.52 15.95 8.79
N VAL A 149 8.48 17.18 8.27
CA VAL A 149 9.49 17.68 7.35
C VAL A 149 10.72 18.07 8.17
N THR A 150 11.79 17.27 8.07
CA THR A 150 12.98 17.45 8.92
C THR A 150 13.89 18.55 8.37
N ASP A 151 14.88 18.98 9.15
CA ASP A 151 15.95 19.87 8.69
C ASP A 151 17.02 19.16 7.84
N LYS A 152 16.96 17.82 7.76
CA LYS A 152 17.91 16.99 7.02
C LYS A 152 17.59 16.93 5.53
N THR A 153 18.65 16.79 4.75
CA THR A 153 18.60 16.51 3.31
C THR A 153 19.38 15.24 3.00
N ARG A 154 19.11 14.65 1.84
CA ARG A 154 19.84 13.49 1.31
C ARG A 154 20.03 13.66 -0.19
N LYS A 155 21.16 13.18 -0.72
CA LYS A 155 21.35 13.11 -2.17
C LYS A 155 20.82 11.78 -2.70
N ILE A 156 19.92 11.82 -3.67
CA ILE A 156 19.48 10.66 -4.46
C ILE A 156 19.94 10.91 -5.89
N GLY A 157 20.95 10.15 -6.34
CA GLY A 157 21.70 10.47 -7.56
C GLY A 157 22.33 11.87 -7.51
N ASP A 158 21.88 12.75 -8.40
CA ASP A 158 22.32 14.14 -8.49
C ASP A 158 21.37 15.16 -7.86
N ILE A 159 20.24 14.69 -7.32
CA ILE A 159 19.22 15.57 -6.73
C ILE A 159 19.38 15.62 -5.22
N GLU A 160 19.43 16.84 -4.67
CA GLU A 160 19.31 17.05 -3.23
C GLU A 160 17.83 17.06 -2.82
N THR A 161 17.44 16.09 -2.00
CA THR A 161 16.09 15.90 -1.51
C THR A 161 15.97 16.27 -0.03
N ARG A 162 14.79 16.68 0.37
CA ARG A 162 14.37 16.85 1.76
C ARG A 162 13.99 15.48 2.34
N VAL A 163 14.43 15.21 3.57
CA VAL A 163 13.96 14.06 4.32
C VAL A 163 12.68 14.43 5.06
N ILE A 164 11.57 13.80 4.68
CA ILE A 164 10.34 13.74 5.47
C ILE A 164 10.40 12.45 6.29
N GLN A 165 10.14 12.52 7.58
CA GLN A 165 10.10 11.35 8.43
C GLN A 165 8.67 11.07 8.87
N GLU A 166 8.25 9.82 8.74
CA GLU A 166 6.94 9.35 9.15
C GLU A 166 7.10 8.33 10.27
N TYR A 167 6.20 8.42 11.25
CA TYR A 167 6.03 7.41 12.29
C TYR A 167 4.61 6.87 12.15
N GLU A 168 4.50 5.57 11.91
CA GLU A 168 3.22 4.86 11.87
C GLU A 168 3.06 4.03 13.13
N GLU A 169 1.96 4.26 13.84
CA GLU A 169 1.55 3.57 15.05
C GLU A 169 0.21 2.88 14.81
N GLU A 170 0.08 1.65 15.29
CA GLU A 170 -1.19 0.90 15.34
C GLU A 170 -1.42 0.42 16.78
N ASP A 171 -2.59 0.70 17.33
CA ASP A 171 -2.98 0.47 18.73
C ASP A 171 -1.96 1.02 19.76
N GLY A 172 -1.28 2.11 19.37
CA GLY A 172 -0.25 2.77 20.19
C GLY A 172 1.13 2.09 20.14
N GLU A 173 1.28 1.03 19.36
CA GLU A 173 2.56 0.39 19.08
C GLU A 173 3.19 0.94 17.80
N LEU A 174 4.48 1.24 17.84
CA LEU A 174 5.23 1.62 16.64
C LEU A 174 5.27 0.45 15.65
N LYS A 175 4.78 0.67 14.44
CA LYS A 175 4.82 -0.30 13.34
C LYS A 175 5.85 0.07 12.29
N GLU A 176 6.04 1.35 12.00
CA GLU A 176 6.99 1.78 10.98
C GLU A 176 7.63 3.13 11.30
N ILE A 177 8.90 3.28 10.92
CA ILE A 177 9.52 4.58 10.69
C ILE A 177 10.05 4.63 9.27
N SER A 178 9.53 5.54 8.45
CA SER A 178 10.03 5.80 7.11
C SER A 178 10.72 7.16 7.00
N ARG A 179 11.75 7.23 6.15
CA ARG A 179 12.48 8.45 5.79
C ARG A 179 12.35 8.61 4.28
N ASN A 180 11.49 9.54 3.89
CA ASN A 180 10.98 9.72 2.55
C ASN A 180 11.69 10.91 1.90
N PHE A 181 12.15 10.73 0.67
CA PHE A 181 13.02 11.67 -0.03
C PHE A 181 12.24 12.47 -1.08
N PHE A 182 11.97 13.74 -0.80
CA PHE A 182 11.17 14.60 -1.69
C PHE A 182 11.95 15.80 -2.20
N ALA A 183 11.64 16.25 -3.42
CA ALA A 183 12.06 17.56 -3.89
C ALA A 183 10.92 18.25 -4.64
N ILE A 184 10.94 19.58 -4.66
CA ILE A 184 9.95 20.37 -5.39
C ILE A 184 10.60 20.99 -6.64
N CYS A 185 9.91 20.87 -7.78
CA CYS A 185 10.28 21.51 -9.03
C CYS A 185 9.96 23.01 -8.95
N LYS A 186 10.97 23.88 -9.10
CA LYS A 186 10.77 25.34 -8.95
C LYS A 186 9.88 25.94 -10.04
N GLU A 187 9.91 25.34 -11.23
CA GLU A 187 9.23 25.83 -12.43
C GLU A 187 7.73 25.56 -12.38
N HIS A 188 7.31 24.39 -11.86
CA HIS A 188 5.92 23.93 -11.89
C HIS A 188 5.28 23.82 -10.50
N GLY A 189 6.09 23.81 -9.44
CA GLY A 189 5.64 23.55 -8.07
C GLY A 189 5.28 22.08 -7.80
N ASP A 190 5.53 21.19 -8.76
CA ASP A 190 5.30 19.75 -8.60
C ASP A 190 6.26 19.16 -7.58
N VAL A 191 5.72 18.34 -6.67
CA VAL A 191 6.50 17.60 -5.67
C VAL A 191 6.77 16.21 -6.21
N PHE A 192 8.04 15.86 -6.27
CA PHE A 192 8.54 14.57 -6.72
C PHE A 192 8.99 13.73 -5.53
N TYR A 193 8.72 12.43 -5.61
CA TYR A 193 9.16 11.42 -4.66
C TYR A 193 10.30 10.61 -5.26
N PHE A 194 11.44 10.58 -4.56
CA PHE A 194 12.70 9.97 -5.01
C PHE A 194 13.03 8.67 -4.29
N GLY A 195 12.14 8.21 -3.39
CA GLY A 195 12.29 6.96 -2.66
C GLY A 195 12.27 7.12 -1.15
N GLU A 196 12.54 6.02 -0.47
CA GLU A 196 12.40 5.88 0.97
C GLU A 196 13.34 4.85 1.58
N GLU A 197 13.63 5.08 2.86
CA GLU A 197 14.16 4.07 3.76
C GLU A 197 13.16 3.76 4.86
N VAL A 198 12.77 2.50 4.95
CA VAL A 198 11.75 2.01 5.86
C VAL A 198 12.37 1.11 6.93
N ASP A 199 11.98 1.30 8.19
CA ASP A 199 12.22 0.37 9.28
C ASP A 199 10.87 -0.11 9.82
N ASP A 200 10.52 -1.37 9.61
CA ASP A 200 9.34 -1.99 10.20
C ASP A 200 9.67 -2.52 11.59
N TYR A 201 8.74 -2.34 12.53
CA TYR A 201 8.91 -2.70 13.92
C TYR A 201 7.94 -3.81 14.35
N ALA A 202 8.47 -4.76 15.13
CA ALA A 202 7.67 -5.68 15.95
C ALA A 202 8.34 -5.83 17.32
N ASP A 203 7.55 -5.77 18.39
CA ASP A 203 8.05 -5.81 19.78
C ASP A 203 9.18 -4.79 20.06
N GLY A 204 9.10 -3.61 19.44
CA GLY A 204 10.07 -2.53 19.57
C GLY A 204 11.42 -2.80 18.89
N LYS A 205 11.52 -3.82 18.03
CA LYS A 205 12.73 -4.14 17.26
C LYS A 205 12.46 -4.02 15.76
N ILE A 206 13.47 -3.56 15.03
CA ILE A 206 13.43 -3.58 13.57
C ILE A 206 13.43 -5.04 13.11
N VAL A 207 12.44 -5.40 12.30
CA VAL A 207 12.28 -6.77 11.78
C VAL A 207 12.49 -6.87 10.28
N ARG A 208 12.26 -5.78 9.53
CA ARG A 208 12.47 -5.71 8.08
C ARG A 208 12.54 -4.24 7.62
N HIS A 209 12.79 -4.07 6.33
CA HIS A 209 12.86 -2.77 5.65
C HIS A 209 11.94 -2.83 4.41
N SER A 210 10.68 -3.19 4.63
CA SER A 210 9.76 -3.46 3.52
C SER A 210 9.41 -2.16 2.82
N GLY A 211 9.36 -2.17 1.48
CA GLY A 211 9.00 -0.98 0.71
C GLY A 211 10.14 0.01 0.46
N ALA A 212 11.35 -0.18 1.01
CA ALA A 212 12.49 0.69 0.70
C ALA A 212 12.87 0.65 -0.79
N TRP A 213 13.01 1.81 -1.42
CA TRP A 213 13.44 1.96 -2.82
C TRP A 213 14.10 3.33 -3.04
N ARG A 214 14.90 3.47 -4.10
CA ARG A 214 15.48 4.77 -4.49
C ARG A 214 15.45 4.98 -5.99
N ALA A 215 15.20 6.21 -6.41
CA ALA A 215 15.14 6.60 -7.82
C ALA A 215 16.49 6.53 -8.55
N ASP A 216 17.61 6.43 -7.83
CA ASP A 216 18.95 6.25 -8.40
C ASP A 216 19.36 4.77 -8.53
N GLU A 217 18.42 3.85 -8.32
CA GLU A 217 18.61 2.41 -8.50
C GLU A 217 18.07 1.91 -9.84
N ARG A 218 18.58 0.77 -10.28
CA ARG A 218 18.25 0.22 -11.59
C ARG A 218 16.76 -0.12 -11.67
N ASN A 219 16.10 0.39 -12.72
CA ASN A 219 14.66 0.21 -12.99
C ASN A 219 13.72 0.91 -11.99
N SER A 220 14.23 1.85 -11.20
CA SER A 220 13.43 2.74 -10.36
C SER A 220 13.50 4.16 -10.90
N MET A 221 12.44 4.93 -10.76
CA MET A 221 12.34 6.31 -11.25
C MET A 221 11.58 7.17 -10.26
N ALA A 222 11.92 8.45 -10.18
CA ALA A 222 11.14 9.40 -9.41
C ALA A 222 9.77 9.62 -10.08
N GLY A 223 8.78 10.01 -9.27
CA GLY A 223 7.43 10.29 -9.76
C GLY A 223 6.84 11.52 -9.07
N ILE A 224 5.87 12.17 -9.74
CA ILE A 224 5.11 13.26 -9.13
C ILE A 224 4.15 12.67 -8.08
N VAL A 225 4.35 13.02 -6.82
CA VAL A 225 3.42 12.67 -5.73
C VAL A 225 2.33 13.70 -5.56
N MET A 226 2.64 14.98 -5.82
CA MET A 226 1.69 16.07 -5.65
C MET A 226 1.93 17.17 -6.69
N PRO A 227 1.04 17.31 -7.69
CA PRO A 227 1.13 18.38 -8.67
C PRO A 227 1.05 19.77 -8.01
N GLY A 228 1.87 20.71 -8.49
CA GLY A 228 1.82 22.12 -8.08
C GLY A 228 0.67 22.89 -8.71
N THR A 229 0.17 22.39 -9.83
CA THR A 229 -1.00 22.91 -10.55
C THR A 229 -1.97 21.79 -10.88
N ILE A 230 -3.25 22.13 -11.08
CA ILE A 230 -4.25 21.13 -11.49
C ILE A 230 -3.94 20.73 -12.93
N LEU A 231 -3.54 19.48 -13.13
CA LEU A 231 -3.37 18.89 -14.46
C LEU A 231 -4.77 18.70 -15.10
N LEU A 232 -5.09 19.43 -16.17
CA LEU A 232 -6.39 19.41 -16.88
C LEU A 232 -6.27 18.97 -18.35
#